data_AF-A0A2U8PXN1-F1
#
_entry.id   AF-A0A2U8PXN1-F1
#
_cell.length_a   1.000
_cell.length_b   1.000
_cell.length_c   1.000
_cell.angle_alpha   90.00
_cell.angle_beta   90.00
_cell.angle_gamma   90.00
#
_symmetry.space_group_name_H-M   'P 1'
#
loop_
_entity.id
_entity.type
_entity.pdbx_description
1 polymer ?
#
loop_
_entity_poly.entity_id
_entity_poly.type
_entity_poly.pdbx_seq_one_letter_code
_entity_poly.pdbx_strand_id
1 'polypeptide(L)' 'MTDSSACILQDLYDSEINFTIITFWDAGFEIKLGDELNGFAATGRVNNFSEAVEWLRIRTLEQYPESGFAKAHRRSP' A
#
# COMPACT_ATOMS: atom_id res chain seq x y z
N MET A 1 21.54 -1.05 2.62
CA MET A 1 20.32 -1.44 1.89
C MET A 1 19.21 -0.60 2.47
N THR A 2 18.68 0.36 1.71
CA THR A 2 17.50 1.12 2.10
C THR A 2 16.32 0.15 2.20
N ASP A 3 15.52 0.29 3.25
CA ASP A 3 14.34 -0.54 3.50
C ASP A 3 13.34 -0.37 2.36
N SER A 4 13.04 -1.46 1.63
CA SER A 4 12.08 -1.49 0.53
C SER A 4 10.71 -0.95 0.95
N SER A 5 10.35 -1.12 2.23
CA SER A 5 9.06 -0.69 2.77
C SER A 5 8.89 0.82 2.69
N ALA A 6 9.91 1.58 3.11
CA ALA A 6 9.86 3.03 3.09
C ALA A 6 9.78 3.58 1.66
N CYS A 7 10.50 2.97 0.71
CA CYS A 7 10.42 3.32 -0.70
C CYS A 7 9.01 3.07 -1.27
N ILE A 8 8.40 1.92 -1.00
CA ILE A 8 7.04 1.63 -1.47
C ILE A 8 6.03 2.66 -0.93
N LEU A 9 6.09 2.99 0.36
CA LEU A 9 5.17 3.98 0.94
C LEU A 9 5.41 5.39 0.37
N GLN A 10 6.68 5.75 0.09
CA GLN A 10 7.01 7.00 -0.57
C GLN A 10 6.48 7.04 -2.01
N ASP A 11 6.63 5.97 -2.78
CA ASP A 11 6.17 5.91 -4.16
C ASP A 11 4.63 5.99 -4.25
N LEU A 12 3.91 5.46 -3.25
CA LEU A 12 2.45 5.62 -3.14
C LEU A 12 2.09 7.09 -2.93
N TYR A 13 2.80 7.76 -2.00
CA TYR A 13 2.60 9.18 -1.72
C TYR A 13 2.90 10.05 -2.96
N ASP A 14 4.03 9.81 -3.62
CA ASP A 14 4.44 10.55 -4.83
C ASP A 14 3.49 10.30 -6.02
N SER A 15 2.71 9.21 -5.97
CA SER A 15 1.67 8.89 -6.95
C SER A 15 0.28 9.41 -6.56
N GLU A 16 0.20 10.22 -5.49
CA GLU A 16 -1.05 10.76 -4.93
C GLU A 16 -2.06 9.66 -4.55
N ILE A 17 -1.57 8.48 -4.13
CA ILE A 17 -2.40 7.35 -3.72
C ILE A 17 -2.51 7.34 -2.20
N ASN A 18 -3.70 7.66 -1.70
CA ASN A 18 -3.97 7.64 -0.27
C ASN A 18 -4.03 6.20 0.26
N PHE A 19 -3.54 6.00 1.48
CA PHE A 19 -3.64 4.74 2.19
C PHE A 19 -3.65 4.97 3.71
N THR A 20 -4.00 3.93 4.45
CA THR A 20 -3.92 3.91 5.91
C THR A 20 -3.40 2.56 6.37
N ILE A 21 -2.47 2.57 7.32
CA ILE A 21 -2.05 1.39 8.10
C ILE A 21 -2.29 1.72 9.58
N ILE A 22 -3.12 0.93 10.24
CA ILE A 22 -3.36 1.02 11.69
C ILE A 22 -2.92 -0.29 12.32
N THR A 23 -2.21 -0.22 13.44
CA THR A 23 -1.79 -1.41 14.20
C THR A 23 -2.52 -1.49 15.53
N PHE A 24 -2.80 -2.72 15.95
CA PHE A 24 -3.28 -3.04 17.29
C PHE A 24 -2.48 -4.23 17.80
N TRP A 25 -1.89 -4.10 18.99
CA TRP A 25 -0.82 -5.00 19.49
C TRP A 25 -1.18 -6.49 19.42
N ASP A 26 -2.43 -6.86 19.67
CA ASP A 26 -2.96 -8.22 19.65
C ASP A 26 -3.93 -8.51 18.47
N ALA A 27 -4.16 -7.57 17.55
CA ALA A 27 -4.99 -7.78 16.36
C ALA A 27 -4.31 -7.47 15.01
N GLY A 28 -2.99 -7.23 15.02
CA GLY A 28 -2.19 -7.08 13.81
C GLY A 28 -2.33 -5.71 13.16
N PHE A 29 -2.36 -5.68 11.83
CA PHE A 29 -2.37 -4.46 11.03
C PHE A 29 -3.59 -4.42 10.13
N GLU A 30 -4.43 -3.41 10.29
CA GLU A 30 -5.52 -3.08 9.37
C GLU A 30 -5.01 -2.10 8.32
N ILE A 31 -5.36 -2.36 7.06
CA ILE A 31 -4.87 -1.62 5.90
C ILE A 31 -6.05 -1.17 5.06
N LYS A 32 -6.00 0.07 4.57
CA LYS A 32 -6.98 0.60 3.63
C LYS A 32 -6.25 1.30 2.50
N LEU A 33 -6.68 1.05 1.26
CA LEU A 33 -6.20 1.71 0.04
C LEU A 33 -7.28 2.67 -0.43
N GLY A 34 -6.96 3.97 -0.49
CA GLY A 34 -7.90 5.07 -0.67
C GLY A 34 -8.10 5.86 0.64
N ASP A 35 -9.17 6.64 0.68
CA ASP A 35 -9.52 7.50 1.81
C ASP A 35 -11.05 7.62 1.99
N GLU A 36 -11.50 8.31 3.03
CA GLU A 36 -12.92 8.48 3.33
C GLU A 36 -13.66 9.40 2.35
N LEU A 37 -12.97 10.33 1.69
CA LEU A 37 -13.57 11.32 0.78
C LEU A 37 -13.82 10.72 -0.61
N ASN A 38 -12.92 9.87 -1.09
CA ASN A 38 -12.92 9.26 -2.42
C ASN A 38 -13.35 7.78 -2.39
N GLY A 39 -13.44 7.19 -1.20
CA GLY A 39 -13.75 5.79 -0.98
C GLY A 39 -12.50 4.91 -0.93
N PHE A 40 -12.65 3.74 -0.29
CA PHE A 40 -11.59 2.73 -0.20
C PHE A 40 -11.74 1.71 -1.33
N ALA A 41 -10.72 1.60 -2.18
CA ALA A 41 -10.63 0.61 -3.25
C ALA A 41 -10.41 -0.81 -2.72
N ALA A 42 -9.71 -0.94 -1.59
CA ALA A 42 -9.49 -2.21 -0.92
C ALA A 42 -9.27 -2.01 0.59
N THR A 43 -9.63 -3.02 1.38
CA THR A 43 -9.30 -3.12 2.80
C THR A 43 -8.76 -4.50 3.13
N GLY A 44 -7.84 -4.60 4.09
CA GLY A 44 -7.22 -5.86 4.47
C GLY A 44 -6.73 -5.89 5.91
N ARG A 45 -6.35 -7.08 6.36
CA ARG A 45 -5.69 -7.30 7.66
C ARG A 45 -4.57 -8.31 7.53
N VAL A 46 -3.43 -8.04 8.16
CA VAL A 46 -2.21 -8.88 8.14
C VAL A 46 -1.53 -8.88 9.51
N ASN A 47 -0.50 -9.71 9.69
CA ASN A 47 0.10 -9.94 11.01
C ASN A 47 1.34 -9.08 11.30
N ASN A 48 1.97 -8.52 10.27
CA ASN A 48 3.15 -7.67 10.45
C ASN A 48 3.21 -6.51 9.45
N PHE A 49 4.07 -5.53 9.75
CA PHE A 49 4.21 -4.32 8.94
C PHE A 49 4.72 -4.59 7.51
N SER A 50 5.63 -5.56 7.34
CA SER A 50 6.15 -5.90 6.01
C SER A 50 5.06 -6.46 5.10
N GLU A 51 4.20 -7.34 5.64
CA GLU A 51 3.00 -7.83 4.93
C GLU A 51 2.04 -6.69 4.59
N ALA A 52 1.92 -5.67 5.45
CA ALA A 52 1.03 -4.55 5.21
C ALA A 52 1.48 -3.70 4.02
N VAL A 53 2.78 -3.45 3.92
CA VAL A 53 3.36 -2.71 2.81
C VAL A 53 3.29 -3.51 1.51
N GLU A 54 3.59 -4.82 1.57
CA GLU A 54 3.46 -5.69 0.39
C GLU A 54 2.00 -5.82 -0.08
N TRP A 55 1.05 -5.86 0.85
CA TRP A 55 -0.37 -5.83 0.53
C TRP A 55 -0.76 -4.54 -0.19
N LEU A 56 -0.27 -3.38 0.26
CA LEU A 56 -0.51 -2.10 -0.43
C LEU A 56 0.07 -2.11 -1.85
N ARG A 57 1.29 -2.63 -2.03
CA ARG A 57 1.90 -2.76 -3.36
C ARG A 57 1.02 -3.59 -4.29
N ILE A 58 0.64 -4.81 -3.88
CA ILE A 58 -0.18 -5.71 -4.71
C ILE A 58 -1.52 -5.06 -5.04
N ARG A 59 -2.24 -4.54 -4.04
CA ARG A 59 -3.57 -3.94 -4.27
C ARG A 59 -3.50 -2.69 -5.13
N THR A 60 -2.44 -1.90 -5.02
CA THR A 60 -2.25 -0.72 -5.86
C THR A 60 -2.05 -1.12 -7.33
N LEU A 61 -1.28 -2.19 -7.60
CA LEU A 61 -1.09 -2.70 -8.97
C LEU A 61 -2.40 -3.19 -9.60
N GLU A 62 -3.29 -3.77 -8.80
CA GLU A 62 -4.61 -4.26 -9.24
C GLU A 62 -5.61 -3.11 -9.46
N GLN A 63 -5.70 -2.18 -8.51
CA GLN A 63 -6.76 -1.15 -8.48
C GLN A 63 -6.40 0.10 -9.27
N TYR A 64 -5.11 0.44 -9.36
CA TYR A 64 -4.61 1.63 -10.05
C TYR A 64 -3.56 1.27 -11.11
N PRO A 65 -3.92 0.45 -12.11
CA PRO A 65 -2.99 -0.06 -13.13
C PRO A 65 -2.21 1.05 -13.85
N GLU A 66 -2.82 2.20 -14.07
CA GLU A 66 -2.23 3.27 -14.88
C GLU A 66 -1.53 4.37 -14.07
N SER A 67 -1.44 4.19 -12.74
CA SER A 67 -0.75 5.12 -11.82
C SER A 67 0.75 5.21 -12.05
N GLY A 68 1.37 6.29 -11.56
CA GLY A 68 2.83 6.43 -11.51
C GLY A 68 3.49 5.26 -10.79
N PHE A 69 2.93 4.89 -9.62
CA PHE A 69 3.33 3.73 -8.83
C PHE A 69 3.35 2.45 -9.67
N ALA A 70 2.24 2.12 -10.34
CA ALA A 70 2.16 0.90 -11.11
C ALA A 70 3.16 0.86 -12.27
N LYS A 71 3.41 1.99 -12.92
CA LYS A 71 4.44 2.08 -13.98
C LYS A 71 5.85 1.84 -13.46
N ALA A 72 6.16 2.28 -12.24
CA ALA A 72 7.45 2.05 -11.59
C ALA A 72 7.62 0.61 -11.08
N HIS A 73 6.53 -0.03 -10.61
CA HIS A 73 6.57 -1.33 -9.93
C HIS A 73 6.17 -2.54 -10.80
N ARG A 74 5.61 -2.34 -12.00
CA ARG A 74 5.25 -3.43 -12.95
C ARG A 74 6.44 -4.17 -13.57
N ARG A 75 7.67 -3.66 -13.40
CA ARG A 75 8.86 -4.16 -14.12
C ARG A 75 9.91 -4.87 -13.25
N SER A 76 9.68 -5.05 -11.97
CA SER A 76 10.64 -5.78 -11.12
C SER A 76 10.28 -7.27 -11.09
N PRO A 77 11.06 -8.16 -11.74
CA PRO A 77 10.99 -9.60 -11.48
C PRO A 77 11.39 -9.95 -10.04
#